data_AF-K7SMT1-F1
#
_entry.id   AF-K7SMT1-F1
#
_cell.length_a   1.000
_cell.length_b   1.000
_cell.length_c   1.000
_cell.angle_alpha   90.00
_cell.angle_beta   90.00
_cell.angle_gamma   90.00
#
_symmetry.space_group_name_H-M   'P 1'
#
loop_
_entity.id
_entity.type
_entity.pdbx_description
1 polymer ?
#
loop_
_entity_poly.entity_id
_entity_poly.type
_entity_poly.pdbx_seq_one_letter_code
_entity_poly.pdbx_strand_id
1 'polypeptide(L)'
;MDLARPRPYRQVRALFDDETVTVYQTYSSSIAGPAVEAQTFVAPFKTDRMSWIKPSFLWMMYRSGRATTAHKEYDHRYANGMTLTTIKVSPEVRDLLKEQATAEHRTLGEHLRYLASLADKQKRFERLRAEIDATPADDLASYRQETTWWESAQDA
;
A
#
# COMPACT_ATOMS: atom_id res chain seq x y z
N MET A 1 12.08 31.55 -32.98
CA MET A 1 12.94 31.00 -31.91
C MET A 1 12.02 30.32 -30.91
N ASP A 2 12.13 29.06 -30.50
CA ASP A 2 13.08 27.97 -30.69
C ASP A 2 12.23 26.70 -30.88
N LEU A 3 12.46 25.95 -31.95
CA LEU A 3 11.71 24.71 -32.23
C LEU A 3 12.15 23.70 -31.17
N ALA A 4 11.23 23.34 -30.25
CA ALA A 4 11.50 22.46 -29.13
C ALA A 4 12.33 21.23 -29.56
N ARG A 5 13.63 21.24 -29.24
CA ARG A 5 14.51 20.11 -29.52
C ARG A 5 13.91 18.84 -28.90
N PRO A 6 13.92 17.70 -29.63
CA PRO A 6 13.44 16.44 -29.08
C PRO A 6 14.22 16.12 -27.81
N ARG A 7 13.49 15.87 -26.71
CA ARG A 7 14.08 15.59 -25.41
C ARG A 7 14.79 14.22 -25.48
N PRO A 8 16.08 14.14 -25.11
CA PRO A 8 16.81 12.87 -25.12
C PRO A 8 16.11 11.84 -24.24
N TYR A 9 16.07 10.59 -24.70
CA TYR A 9 15.37 9.47 -24.06
C TYR A 9 15.88 9.14 -22.64
N ARG A 10 17.04 9.68 -22.22
CA ARG A 10 17.66 9.43 -20.90
C ARG A 10 18.27 10.70 -20.31
N GLN A 11 17.47 11.76 -20.20
CA GLN A 11 17.92 13.03 -19.62
C GLN A 11 17.70 13.06 -18.09
N VAL A 12 18.77 13.30 -17.33
CA VAL A 12 18.66 13.72 -15.92
C VAL A 12 18.44 15.23 -15.90
N ARG A 13 17.41 15.69 -15.18
CA ARG A 13 17.03 17.11 -15.10
C ARG A 13 17.30 17.65 -13.70
N ALA A 14 18.40 18.35 -13.52
CA ALA A 14 18.77 19.00 -12.26
C ALA A 14 18.96 20.51 -12.48
N LEU A 15 18.99 21.29 -11.39
CA LEU A 15 19.58 22.62 -11.41
C LEU A 15 21.09 22.44 -11.34
N PHE A 16 21.83 23.08 -12.24
CA PHE A 16 23.29 22.97 -12.33
C PHE A 16 23.87 24.25 -12.94
N ASP A 17 25.15 24.48 -12.68
CA ASP A 17 26.01 25.44 -13.37
C ASP A 17 27.31 24.74 -13.80
N ASP A 18 28.32 25.51 -14.21
CA ASP A 18 29.59 24.96 -14.71
C ASP A 18 30.39 24.24 -13.60
N GLU A 19 30.08 24.47 -12.33
CA GLU A 19 30.84 23.95 -11.18
C GLU A 19 30.03 22.98 -10.30
N THR A 20 28.71 23.10 -10.31
CA THR A 20 27.84 22.42 -9.33
C THR A 20 26.61 21.80 -9.96
N VAL A 21 26.11 20.74 -9.31
CA VAL A 21 24.80 20.15 -9.58
C VAL A 21 24.03 20.02 -8.28
N THR A 22 22.79 20.50 -8.28
CA THR A 22 21.89 20.37 -7.13
C THR A 22 21.19 19.03 -7.16
N VAL A 23 21.35 18.25 -6.09
CA VAL A 23 20.64 16.98 -5.88
C VAL A 23 19.88 17.01 -4.56
N TYR A 24 18.74 16.32 -4.53
CA TYR A 24 17.93 16.19 -3.33
C TYR A 24 18.14 14.81 -2.72
N GLN A 25 18.38 14.75 -1.42
CA GLN A 25 18.49 13.49 -0.68
C GLN A 25 17.71 13.58 0.63
N THR A 26 17.25 12.43 1.13
CA THR A 26 16.58 12.34 2.43
C THR A 26 17.39 11.44 3.32
N TYR A 27 17.83 11.97 4.45
CA TYR A 27 18.53 11.24 5.49
C TYR A 27 17.76 11.34 6.82
N SER A 28 18.01 10.40 7.74
CA SER A 28 17.56 10.50 9.13
C SER A 28 18.28 11.65 9.84
N SER A 29 17.72 12.14 10.94
CA SER A 29 18.35 13.17 11.78
C SER A 29 19.75 12.76 12.26
N SER A 30 19.95 11.47 12.56
CA SER A 30 21.22 10.89 12.97
C SER A 30 22.34 10.97 11.91
N ILE A 31 22.00 11.22 10.64
CA ILE A 31 22.97 11.44 9.56
C ILE A 31 23.00 12.92 9.17
N ALA A 32 21.82 13.55 9.05
CA ALA A 32 21.70 14.92 8.56
C ALA A 32 22.36 15.94 9.51
N GLY A 33 22.15 15.82 10.83
CA GLY A 33 22.73 16.74 11.82
C GLY A 33 24.25 16.76 11.77
N PRO A 34 24.93 15.61 11.99
CA PRO A 34 26.38 15.53 11.91
C PRO A 34 26.96 15.97 10.56
N ALA A 35 26.26 15.68 9.45
CA ALA A 35 26.73 16.07 8.13
C ALA A 35 26.68 17.59 7.89
N VAL A 36 25.65 18.26 8.40
CA VAL A 36 25.55 19.73 8.33
C VAL A 36 26.62 20.38 9.20
N GLU A 37 26.83 19.88 10.42
CA GLU A 37 27.85 20.40 11.33
C GLU A 37 29.27 20.24 10.77
N ALA A 38 29.58 19.07 10.20
CA ALA A 38 30.89 18.79 9.62
C ALA A 38 31.07 19.33 8.19
N GLN A 39 30.01 19.87 7.56
CA GLN A 39 29.97 20.24 6.13
C GLN A 39 30.40 19.10 5.19
N THR A 40 30.29 17.86 5.64
CA THR A 40 30.64 16.64 4.89
C THR A 40 29.97 15.44 5.53
N PHE A 41 29.83 14.33 4.79
CA PHE A 41 29.24 13.12 5.37
C PHE A 41 30.22 12.42 6.31
N VAL A 42 29.79 12.25 7.56
CA VAL A 42 30.51 11.54 8.62
C VAL A 42 29.69 10.37 9.15
N ALA A 43 30.30 9.51 9.97
CA ALA A 43 29.59 8.41 10.62
C ALA A 43 28.30 8.92 11.32
N PRO A 44 27.17 8.17 11.24
CA PRO A 44 27.02 6.80 10.76
C PRO A 44 26.71 6.68 9.25
N PHE A 45 26.95 7.72 8.45
CA PHE A 45 26.82 7.60 6.99
C PHE A 45 27.77 6.53 6.46
N LYS A 46 27.27 5.66 5.59
CA LYS A 46 28.07 4.64 4.93
C LYS A 46 28.25 4.98 3.45
N THR A 47 29.50 5.11 3.03
CA THR A 47 29.89 5.45 1.65
C THR A 47 29.75 4.28 0.67
N ASP A 48 29.71 3.04 1.17
CA ASP A 48 29.55 1.81 0.39
C ASP A 48 28.11 1.61 -0.15
N ARG A 49 27.14 2.33 0.42
CA ARG A 49 25.75 2.18 0.04
C ARG A 49 25.45 2.98 -1.22
N MET A 50 25.14 2.27 -2.31
CA MET A 50 24.61 2.90 -3.52
C MET A 50 23.32 3.69 -3.20
N SER A 51 23.36 5.00 -3.44
CA SER A 51 22.21 5.88 -3.25
C SER A 51 21.65 6.37 -4.59
N TRP A 52 20.33 6.30 -4.74
CA TRP A 52 19.64 6.91 -5.87
C TRP A 52 19.71 8.43 -5.78
N ILE A 53 20.25 9.07 -6.81
CA ILE A 53 20.21 10.52 -7.00
C ILE A 53 18.77 10.94 -7.28
N LYS A 54 18.25 11.92 -6.52
CA LYS A 54 16.90 12.46 -6.72
C LYS A 54 17.05 13.90 -7.24
N PRO A 55 17.01 14.11 -8.57
CA PRO A 55 17.26 15.41 -9.18
C PRO A 55 16.15 16.46 -8.97
N SER A 56 15.02 16.13 -8.33
CA SER A 56 14.01 17.13 -7.95
C SER A 56 13.44 16.92 -6.55
N PHE A 57 13.06 18.03 -5.91
CA PHE A 57 12.45 18.05 -4.58
C PHE A 57 11.17 17.21 -4.53
N LEU A 58 10.29 17.38 -5.54
CA LEU A 58 9.03 16.62 -5.61
C LEU A 58 9.28 15.11 -5.76
N TRP A 59 10.26 14.72 -6.58
CA TRP A 59 10.64 13.30 -6.69
C TRP A 59 11.19 12.78 -5.36
N MET A 60 12.00 13.58 -4.66
CA MET A 60 12.48 13.22 -3.33
C MET A 60 11.33 12.99 -2.35
N MET A 61 10.40 13.95 -2.24
CA MET A 61 9.26 13.86 -1.33
C MET A 61 8.35 12.66 -1.64
N TYR A 62 8.08 12.40 -2.93
CA TYR A 62 7.30 11.24 -3.37
C TYR A 62 7.98 9.91 -3.00
N ARG A 63 9.29 9.77 -3.22
CA ARG A 63 10.01 8.49 -3.01
C ARG A 63 10.42 8.24 -1.58
N SER A 64 10.66 9.27 -0.78
CA SER A 64 11.08 9.13 0.61
C SER A 64 9.93 8.89 1.57
N GLY A 65 8.67 8.99 1.11
CA GLY A 65 7.49 8.95 1.97
C GLY A 65 7.34 10.18 2.87
N ARG A 66 8.18 11.21 2.68
CA ARG A 66 8.12 12.47 3.46
C ARG A 66 7.00 13.40 2.99
N ALA A 67 6.48 13.24 1.77
CA ALA A 67 5.33 13.99 1.26
C ALA A 67 4.08 13.89 2.15
N THR A 68 3.93 12.79 2.90
CA THR A 68 2.79 12.54 3.78
C THR A 68 3.08 12.83 5.26
N THR A 69 4.32 13.19 5.61
CA THR A 69 4.73 13.47 6.99
C THR A 69 4.65 14.96 7.29
N ALA A 70 3.49 15.57 7.13
CA ALA A 70 3.22 16.88 7.72
C ALA A 70 2.78 16.66 9.17
N HIS A 71 3.60 17.13 10.12
CA HIS A 71 3.38 17.15 11.58
C HIS A 71 2.94 15.84 12.23
N LYS A 72 3.86 15.11 12.89
CA LYS A 72 3.65 14.63 14.27
C LYS A 72 4.99 14.49 15.00
N GLU A 73 5.16 15.30 16.03
CA GLU A 73 5.85 14.93 17.26
C GLU A 73 5.16 13.65 17.77
N TYR A 74 5.90 12.54 17.81
CA TYR A 74 5.35 11.23 18.15
C TYR A 74 5.26 11.10 19.67
N ASP A 75 4.12 11.48 20.25
CA ASP A 75 3.68 10.97 21.55
C ASP A 75 3.33 9.48 21.38
N HIS A 76 4.03 8.64 22.13
CA HIS A 76 4.15 7.19 22.00
C HIS A 76 2.88 6.41 22.40
N ARG A 77 1.76 7.10 22.65
CA ARG A 77 0.57 6.52 23.29
C ARG A 77 -0.50 5.99 22.33
N TYR A 78 -0.28 5.98 21.02
CA TYR A 78 -1.23 5.42 20.03
C TYR A 78 -0.62 4.47 18.99
N ALA A 79 0.52 3.83 19.29
CA ALA A 79 1.22 2.94 18.36
C ALA A 79 0.61 1.52 18.24
N ASN A 80 -0.70 1.40 17.97
CA ASN A 80 -1.30 0.18 17.40
C ASN A 80 -1.60 0.42 15.90
N GLY A 81 -0.59 0.95 15.21
CA GLY A 81 -0.69 1.64 13.93
C GLY A 81 -0.72 0.73 12.71
N MET A 82 -1.58 1.08 11.75
CA MET A 82 -1.57 0.58 10.37
C MET A 82 -0.17 0.76 9.78
N THR A 83 0.60 -0.33 9.68
CA THR A 83 1.84 -0.36 8.93
C THR A 83 1.52 -0.18 7.45
N LEU A 84 1.79 1.01 6.89
CA LEU A 84 1.70 1.22 5.44
C LEU A 84 2.70 0.29 4.75
N THR A 85 2.20 -0.68 3.98
CA THR A 85 3.02 -1.62 3.21
C THR A 85 2.81 -1.39 1.71
N THR A 86 3.83 -1.68 0.90
CA THR A 86 3.78 -1.50 -0.57
C THR A 86 3.53 -2.84 -1.25
N ILE A 87 2.42 -2.95 -1.98
CA ILE A 87 2.10 -4.10 -2.82
C ILE A 87 2.35 -3.71 -4.28
N LYS A 88 3.14 -4.49 -5.01
CA LYS A 88 3.38 -4.28 -6.44
C LYS A 88 2.27 -4.93 -7.25
N VAL A 89 1.69 -4.15 -8.16
CA VAL A 89 0.71 -4.59 -9.16
C VAL A 89 1.08 -3.98 -10.51
N SER A 90 0.55 -4.52 -11.60
CA SER A 90 0.72 -3.90 -12.92
C SER A 90 -0.03 -2.55 -12.98
N PRO A 91 0.35 -1.64 -13.89
CA PRO A 91 -0.36 -0.37 -14.08
C PRO A 91 -1.85 -0.57 -14.36
N GLU A 92 -2.20 -1.58 -15.16
CA GLU A 92 -3.57 -1.89 -15.55
C GLU A 92 -4.41 -2.28 -14.33
N VAL A 93 -3.87 -3.16 -13.47
CA VAL A 93 -4.53 -3.57 -12.23
C VAL A 93 -4.67 -2.40 -11.26
N ARG A 94 -3.63 -1.56 -11.13
CA ARG A 94 -3.69 -0.37 -10.28
C ARG A 94 -4.80 0.58 -10.71
N ASP A 95 -4.92 0.80 -12.02
CA ASP A 95 -5.86 1.78 -12.57
C ASP A 95 -7.30 1.27 -12.46
N LEU A 96 -7.52 -0.03 -12.72
CA LEU A 96 -8.80 -0.70 -12.46
C LEU A 96 -9.21 -0.59 -10.97
N LEU A 97 -8.30 -0.88 -10.04
CA LEU A 97 -8.60 -0.79 -8.61
C LEU A 97 -8.97 0.63 -8.16
N LYS A 98 -8.36 1.66 -8.76
CA LYS A 98 -8.68 3.05 -8.48
C LYS A 98 -10.03 3.45 -9.05
N GLU A 99 -10.35 3.02 -10.26
CA GLU A 99 -11.65 3.25 -10.89
C GLU A 99 -12.78 2.66 -10.04
N GLN A 100 -12.65 1.38 -9.65
CA GLN A 100 -13.63 0.71 -8.78
C GLN A 100 -13.79 1.40 -7.43
N ALA A 101 -12.68 1.77 -6.78
CA ALA A 101 -12.73 2.47 -5.49
C ALA A 101 -13.47 3.81 -5.62
N THR A 102 -13.25 4.53 -6.72
CA THR A 102 -13.90 5.82 -6.99
C THR A 102 -15.40 5.66 -7.24
N ALA A 103 -15.80 4.67 -8.05
CA ALA A 103 -17.20 4.37 -8.34
C ALA A 103 -17.99 3.99 -7.06
N GLU A 104 -17.33 3.34 -6.12
CA GLU A 104 -17.91 2.91 -4.84
C GLU A 104 -17.76 3.94 -3.71
N HIS A 105 -17.22 5.13 -4.00
CA HIS A 105 -16.92 6.19 -3.02
C HIS A 105 -16.05 5.70 -1.83
N ARG A 106 -15.09 4.83 -2.11
CA ARG A 106 -14.14 4.27 -1.12
C ARG A 106 -12.73 4.77 -1.38
N THR A 107 -11.92 4.84 -0.32
CA THR A 107 -10.47 4.91 -0.50
C THR A 107 -9.95 3.59 -1.10
N LEU A 108 -8.80 3.63 -1.80
CA LEU A 108 -8.17 2.39 -2.33
C LEU A 108 -7.93 1.35 -1.22
N GLY A 109 -7.55 1.79 -0.02
CA GLY A 109 -7.35 0.90 1.12
C GLY A 109 -8.63 0.25 1.64
N GLU A 110 -9.75 0.98 1.66
CA GLU A 110 -11.06 0.43 2.01
C GLU A 110 -11.57 -0.53 0.94
N HIS A 111 -11.37 -0.21 -0.34
CA HIS A 111 -11.75 -1.08 -1.45
C HIS A 111 -10.96 -2.39 -1.42
N LEU A 112 -9.65 -2.34 -1.18
CA LEU A 112 -8.83 -3.55 -1.02
C LEU A 112 -9.27 -4.40 0.18
N ARG A 113 -9.62 -3.78 1.31
CA ARG A 113 -10.18 -4.49 2.48
C ARG A 113 -11.51 -5.16 2.15
N TYR A 114 -12.38 -4.47 1.42
CA TYR A 114 -13.64 -5.02 0.96
C TYR A 114 -13.43 -6.23 0.03
N LEU A 115 -12.57 -6.12 -0.98
CA LEU A 115 -12.24 -7.23 -1.89
C LEU A 115 -11.65 -8.43 -1.15
N ALA A 116 -10.77 -8.21 -0.17
CA ALA A 116 -10.25 -9.28 0.68
C ALA A 116 -11.38 -9.99 1.45
N SER A 117 -12.32 -9.22 2.02
CA SER A 117 -13.47 -9.80 2.74
C SER A 117 -14.40 -10.63 1.84
N LEU A 118 -14.53 -10.27 0.56
CA LEU A 118 -15.30 -11.05 -0.41
C LEU A 118 -14.64 -12.40 -0.69
N ALA A 119 -13.32 -12.41 -0.87
CA ALA A 119 -12.56 -13.65 -1.07
C ALA A 119 -12.67 -14.58 0.14
N ASP A 120 -12.64 -14.04 1.37
CA ASP A 120 -12.81 -14.83 2.59
C ASP A 120 -14.23 -15.41 2.72
N LYS A 121 -15.26 -14.60 2.40
CA LYS A 121 -16.65 -15.08 2.36
C LYS A 121 -16.80 -16.21 1.36
N GLN A 122 -16.24 -16.07 0.16
CA GLN A 122 -16.29 -17.09 -0.88
C GLN A 122 -15.70 -18.42 -0.40
N LYS A 123 -14.50 -18.40 0.20
CA LYS A 123 -13.87 -19.59 0.78
C LYS A 123 -14.71 -20.23 1.88
N ARG A 124 -15.35 -19.41 2.72
CA ARG A 124 -16.22 -19.91 3.80
C ARG A 124 -17.44 -20.64 3.24
N PHE A 125 -18.06 -20.09 2.20
CA PHE A 125 -19.19 -20.75 1.53
C PHE A 125 -18.77 -22.04 0.81
N GLU A 126 -17.62 -22.04 0.13
CA GLU A 126 -17.08 -23.25 -0.50
C GLU A 126 -16.81 -24.35 0.51
N ARG A 127 -16.22 -23.99 1.67
CA ARG A 127 -16.01 -24.93 2.76
C ARG A 127 -17.33 -25.48 3.32
N LEU A 128 -18.30 -24.61 3.60
CA LEU A 128 -19.61 -25.03 4.10
C LEU A 128 -20.30 -25.97 3.12
N ARG A 129 -20.22 -25.67 1.82
CA ARG A 129 -20.77 -26.53 0.78
C ARG A 129 -20.10 -27.91 0.78
N ALA A 130 -18.78 -27.96 0.87
CA ALA A 130 -18.05 -29.22 0.95
C ALA A 130 -18.39 -30.01 2.22
N GLU A 131 -18.59 -29.33 3.36
CA GLU A 131 -19.05 -29.96 4.61
C GLU A 131 -20.46 -30.55 4.44
N ILE A 132 -21.40 -29.82 3.83
CA ILE A 132 -22.76 -30.30 3.54
C ILE A 132 -22.74 -31.51 2.60
N ASP A 133 -21.95 -31.44 1.53
CA ASP A 133 -21.83 -32.53 0.55
C ASP A 133 -21.18 -33.78 1.18
N ALA A 134 -20.35 -33.61 2.22
CA ALA A 134 -19.72 -34.67 2.97
C ALA A 134 -20.56 -35.21 4.13
N THR A 135 -21.70 -34.58 4.46
CA THR A 135 -22.56 -35.01 5.56
C THR A 135 -23.17 -36.39 5.26
N PRO A 136 -23.05 -37.37 6.19
CA PRO A 136 -23.65 -38.69 6.03
C PRO A 136 -25.16 -38.63 5.79
N ALA A 137 -25.68 -39.57 5.00
CA ALA A 137 -27.10 -39.62 4.63
C ALA A 137 -28.05 -39.73 5.84
N ASP A 138 -27.59 -40.40 6.91
CA ASP A 138 -28.36 -40.58 8.14
C ASP A 138 -28.51 -39.26 8.91
N ASP A 139 -27.46 -38.44 8.96
CA ASP A 139 -27.48 -37.13 9.59
C ASP A 139 -28.36 -36.15 8.80
N LEU A 140 -28.31 -36.20 7.46
CA LEU A 140 -29.20 -35.42 6.58
C LEU A 140 -30.68 -35.84 6.75
N ALA A 141 -30.95 -37.12 6.97
CA ALA A 141 -32.30 -37.62 7.23
C ALA A 141 -32.83 -37.17 8.59
N SER A 142 -32.00 -37.17 9.64
CA SER A 142 -32.33 -36.61 10.96
C SER A 142 -32.63 -35.11 10.87
N TYR A 143 -31.80 -34.35 10.14
CA TYR A 143 -31.98 -32.90 9.99
C TYR A 143 -33.29 -32.54 9.25
N ARG A 144 -33.65 -33.32 8.23
CA ARG A 144 -34.92 -33.18 7.50
C ARG A 144 -36.12 -33.47 8.42
N GLN A 145 -36.06 -34.54 9.22
CA GLN A 145 -37.12 -34.85 10.19
C GLN A 145 -37.29 -33.74 11.23
N GLU A 146 -36.19 -33.18 11.72
CA GLU A 146 -36.21 -32.07 12.69
C GLU A 146 -36.80 -30.79 12.06
N THR A 147 -36.42 -30.46 10.82
CA THR A 147 -36.95 -29.29 10.10
C THR A 147 -38.45 -29.42 9.83
N THR A 148 -38.91 -30.60 9.39
CA THR A 148 -40.35 -30.88 9.21
C THR A 148 -41.13 -30.78 10.52
N TRP A 149 -40.54 -31.20 11.64
CA TRP A 149 -41.16 -31.04 12.96
C TRP A 149 -41.30 -29.55 13.33
N TRP A 150 -40.25 -28.74 13.14
CA TRP A 150 -40.28 -27.29 13.40
C TRP A 150 -41.30 -26.55 12.52
N GLU A 151 -41.39 -26.89 11.23
CA GLU A 151 -42.37 -26.33 10.30
C GLU A 151 -43.81 -26.71 10.71
N SER A 152 -44.04 -27.98 11.08
CA SER A 152 -45.36 -28.44 11.53
C SER A 152 -45.81 -27.87 12.88
N ALA A 153 -44.86 -27.47 13.73
CA ALA A 153 -45.13 -26.88 15.04
C ALA A 153 -45.49 -25.40 14.98
N GLN A 154 -45.27 -24.70 13.85
CA GLN A 154 -45.72 -23.32 13.65
C GLN A 154 -47.16 -23.22 13.12
N ASP A 155 -47.70 -24.31 12.58
CA ASP A 155 -49.05 -24.40 12.01
C ASP A 155 -50.11 -24.97 12.99
N ALA A 156 -49.75 -25.17 14.27
CA ALA A 156 -50.60 -25.69 15.35
C ALA A 156 -50.88 -24.64 16.44
#